data_AF-A0A411G7F4-F1
#
_entry.id   AF-A0A411G7F4-F1
#
_cell.length_a   1.000
_cell.length_b   1.000
_cell.length_c   1.000
_cell.angle_alpha   90.00
_cell.angle_beta   90.00
_cell.angle_gamma   90.00
#
_symmetry.space_group_name_H-M   'P 1'
#
loop_
_entity.id
_entity.type
_entity.pdbx_description
1 polymer ?
#
loop_
_entity_poly.entity_id
_entity_poly.type
_entity_poly.pdbx_seq_one_letter_code
_entity_poly.pdbx_strand_id
1 'polypeptide(L)'
;SNHNLKMHQKLKWSLILAGVIIVSSLAIWGVWVLAKSHRNSQKEKLNGKLIGWVIEASDEVVEEFAEKKGRKVLEDTALVTEITGTLTIADFTDDNVTNLIDAVADNVTAKNKQKITDLRTNSKIGSVKDKANAIKPEKIKAVAEGIIKDLTVKAVQNELEEKCKSAAKFVTKDAVKNVVEKGFDDRDDKINISKEAKKAAIKVTEEFNDEKFTTLKGTIKADAKESLKRSENSIIKVIIYSAIKITAGVSE
;
A
#
# COMPACT_ATOMS: atom_id res chain seq x y z
N SER A 1 65.29 -33.74 54.50
CA SER A 1 64.95 -33.21 53.17
C SER A 1 63.54 -33.63 52.73
N ASN A 2 62.47 -33.26 53.44
CA ASN A 2 61.10 -33.64 53.02
C ASN A 2 59.96 -32.71 53.46
N HIS A 3 60.25 -31.61 54.17
CA HIS A 3 59.21 -30.66 54.60
C HIS A 3 58.95 -29.51 53.61
N ASN A 4 59.93 -29.14 52.77
CA ASN A 4 59.77 -28.05 51.80
C ASN A 4 59.03 -28.44 50.50
N LEU A 5 58.97 -29.73 50.16
CA LEU A 5 58.26 -30.22 48.95
C LEU A 5 56.73 -30.29 49.15
N LYS A 6 56.26 -30.66 50.36
CA LYS A 6 54.82 -30.74 50.67
C LYS A 6 54.14 -29.37 50.81
N MET A 7 54.87 -28.34 51.25
CA MET A 7 54.33 -26.99 51.43
C MET A 7 54.14 -26.27 50.09
N HIS A 8 55.09 -26.43 49.15
CA HIS A 8 55.01 -25.85 47.81
C HIS A 8 53.94 -26.50 46.91
N GLN A 9 53.61 -27.78 47.11
CA GLN A 9 52.49 -28.42 46.42
C GLN A 9 51.13 -27.88 46.92
N LYS A 10 50.91 -27.80 48.24
CA LYS A 10 49.63 -27.31 48.80
C LYS A 10 49.30 -25.87 48.39
N LEU A 11 50.31 -25.00 48.28
CA LEU A 11 50.18 -23.62 47.80
C LEU A 11 49.84 -23.54 46.30
N LYS A 12 50.42 -24.40 45.47
CA LYS A 12 50.10 -24.46 44.03
C LYS A 12 48.67 -24.97 43.79
N TRP A 13 48.22 -25.96 44.56
CA TRP A 13 46.85 -26.49 44.45
C TRP A 13 45.78 -25.49 44.94
N SER A 14 46.04 -24.69 45.99
CA SER A 14 45.05 -23.67 46.43
C SER A 14 44.96 -22.48 45.48
N LEU A 15 46.06 -22.08 44.82
CA LEU A 15 46.06 -21.02 43.81
C LEU A 15 45.31 -21.45 42.53
N ILE A 16 45.45 -22.72 42.13
CA ILE A 16 44.70 -23.32 41.01
C ILE A 16 43.20 -23.43 41.35
N LEU A 17 42.85 -23.88 42.57
CA LEU A 17 41.45 -23.99 42.99
C LEU A 17 40.76 -22.62 43.07
N ALA A 18 41.43 -21.60 43.61
CA ALA A 18 40.91 -20.23 43.66
C ALA A 18 40.78 -19.61 42.26
N GLY A 19 41.74 -19.85 41.35
CA GLY A 19 41.66 -19.43 39.96
C GLY A 19 40.51 -20.09 39.19
N VAL A 20 40.28 -21.39 39.38
CA VAL A 20 39.17 -22.12 38.75
C VAL A 20 37.82 -21.62 39.24
N ILE A 21 37.65 -21.33 40.54
CA ILE A 21 36.38 -20.83 41.10
C ILE A 21 36.04 -19.43 40.54
N ILE A 22 37.01 -18.52 40.44
CA ILE A 22 36.79 -17.15 39.91
C ILE A 22 36.44 -17.19 38.42
N VAL A 23 37.15 -17.97 37.62
CA VAL A 23 36.89 -18.10 36.17
C VAL A 23 35.54 -18.80 35.90
N SER A 24 35.17 -19.79 36.71
CA SER A 24 33.86 -20.47 36.61
C SER A 24 32.71 -19.55 36.97
N SER A 25 32.88 -18.72 38.00
CA SER A 25 31.86 -17.74 38.46
C SER A 25 31.62 -16.65 37.41
N LEU A 26 32.68 -16.15 36.78
CA LEU A 26 32.60 -15.17 35.69
C LEU A 26 32.03 -15.77 34.40
N ALA A 27 32.34 -17.04 34.09
CA ALA A 27 31.76 -17.75 32.95
C ALA A 27 30.25 -17.98 33.14
N ILE A 28 29.79 -18.32 34.34
CA ILE A 28 28.36 -18.49 34.65
C ILE A 28 27.62 -17.15 34.55
N TRP A 29 28.20 -16.06 35.08
CA TRP A 29 27.63 -14.71 34.91
C TRP A 29 27.65 -14.26 33.46
N GLY A 30 28.72 -14.52 32.72
CA GLY A 30 28.83 -14.21 31.29
C GLY A 30 27.79 -14.97 30.46
N VAL A 31 27.61 -16.27 30.71
CA VAL A 31 26.58 -17.10 30.07
C VAL A 31 25.18 -16.65 30.49
N TRP A 32 24.95 -16.24 31.74
CA TRP A 32 23.65 -15.72 32.18
C TRP A 32 23.34 -14.35 31.58
N VAL A 33 24.32 -13.44 31.50
CA VAL A 33 24.19 -12.13 30.85
C VAL A 33 23.96 -12.29 29.35
N LEU A 34 24.70 -13.19 28.68
CA LEU A 34 24.49 -13.53 27.27
C LEU A 34 23.14 -14.19 27.04
N ALA A 35 22.71 -15.12 27.91
CA ALA A 35 21.39 -15.76 27.84
C ALA A 35 20.27 -14.74 28.10
N LYS A 36 20.44 -13.81 29.04
CA LYS A 36 19.49 -12.73 29.32
C LYS A 36 19.44 -11.72 28.18
N SER A 37 20.58 -11.34 27.62
CA SER A 37 20.69 -10.46 26.44
C SER A 37 20.03 -11.11 25.22
N HIS A 38 20.32 -12.39 24.96
CA HIS A 38 19.71 -13.16 23.88
C HIS A 38 18.20 -13.30 24.07
N ARG A 39 17.74 -13.63 25.28
CA ARG A 39 16.32 -13.74 25.62
C ARG A 39 15.58 -12.41 25.46
N ASN A 40 16.21 -11.29 25.83
CA ASN A 40 15.64 -9.96 25.63
C ASN A 40 15.56 -9.62 24.13
N SER A 41 16.59 -9.91 23.34
CA SER A 41 16.59 -9.71 21.89
C SER A 41 15.49 -10.53 21.20
N GLN A 42 15.27 -11.78 21.63
CA GLN A 42 14.18 -12.62 21.11
C GLN A 42 12.80 -12.07 21.47
N LYS A 43 12.62 -11.59 22.71
CA LYS A 43 11.37 -10.93 23.14
C LYS A 43 11.07 -9.67 22.34
N GLU A 44 12.10 -8.87 22.04
CA GLU A 44 11.96 -7.65 21.25
C GLU A 44 11.56 -7.96 19.79
N LYS A 45 12.20 -8.96 19.17
CA LYS A 45 11.82 -9.45 17.83
C LYS A 45 10.39 -9.98 17.79
N LEU A 46 10.00 -10.77 18.79
CA LEU A 46 8.63 -11.30 18.90
C LEU A 46 7.62 -10.17 19.09
N ASN A 47 7.90 -9.22 19.97
CA ASN A 47 7.06 -8.03 20.16
C ASN A 47 6.90 -7.24 18.85
N GLY A 48 7.99 -7.03 18.11
CA GLY A 48 7.96 -6.40 16.78
C GLY A 48 7.10 -7.16 15.78
N LYS A 49 7.21 -8.50 15.73
CA LYS A 49 6.39 -9.37 14.85
C LYS A 49 4.91 -9.25 15.18
N LEU A 50 4.56 -9.33 16.46
CA LEU A 50 3.18 -9.24 16.94
C LEU A 50 2.57 -7.86 16.67
N ILE A 51 3.33 -6.78 16.92
CA ILE A 51 2.91 -5.41 16.58
C ILE A 51 2.74 -5.27 15.05
N GLY A 52 3.61 -5.89 14.26
CA GLY A 52 3.48 -5.96 12.80
C GLY A 52 2.14 -6.52 12.37
N TRP A 53 1.69 -7.62 12.98
CA TRP A 53 0.38 -8.21 12.68
C TRP A 53 -0.81 -7.36 13.15
N VAL A 54 -0.66 -6.63 14.25
CA VAL A 54 -1.68 -5.66 14.70
C VAL A 54 -1.83 -4.53 13.68
N ILE A 55 -0.70 -4.05 13.14
CA ILE A 55 -0.68 -3.00 12.12
C ILE A 55 -1.27 -3.53 10.81
N GLU A 56 -0.81 -4.68 10.32
CA GLU A 56 -1.32 -5.32 9.09
C GLU A 56 -2.84 -5.55 9.17
N ALA A 57 -3.32 -6.10 10.29
CA ALA A 57 -4.74 -6.32 10.52
C ALA A 57 -5.56 -5.01 10.54
N SER A 58 -4.99 -3.92 11.05
CA SER A 58 -5.63 -2.59 11.04
C SER A 58 -5.65 -2.00 9.63
N ASP A 59 -4.55 -2.12 8.89
CA ASP A 59 -4.40 -1.56 7.54
C ASP A 59 -5.36 -2.24 6.57
N GLU A 60 -5.53 -3.57 6.65
CA GLU A 60 -6.53 -4.32 5.88
C GLU A 60 -7.95 -3.77 6.09
N VAL A 61 -8.34 -3.46 7.33
CA VAL A 61 -9.68 -2.92 7.63
C VAL A 61 -9.86 -1.53 7.03
N VAL A 62 -8.84 -0.66 7.15
CA VAL A 62 -8.88 0.69 6.60
C VAL A 62 -8.94 0.65 5.08
N GLU A 63 -8.15 -0.23 4.44
CA GLU A 63 -8.14 -0.42 2.99
C GLU A 63 -9.52 -0.89 2.49
N GLU A 64 -10.08 -1.96 3.08
CA GLU A 64 -11.39 -2.48 2.71
C GLU A 64 -12.50 -1.42 2.85
N PHE A 65 -12.46 -0.65 3.94
CA PHE A 65 -13.42 0.43 4.19
C PHE A 65 -13.27 1.59 3.21
N ALA A 66 -12.03 2.03 2.95
CA ALA A 66 -11.72 3.10 2.02
C ALA A 66 -12.14 2.73 0.58
N GLU A 67 -11.85 1.50 0.16
CA GLU A 67 -12.28 0.93 -1.12
C GLU A 67 -13.81 0.88 -1.25
N LYS A 68 -14.51 0.46 -0.19
CA LYS A 68 -15.98 0.46 -0.16
C LYS A 68 -16.56 1.87 -0.27
N LYS A 69 -15.97 2.85 0.42
CA LYS A 69 -16.39 4.26 0.32
C LYS A 69 -16.09 4.83 -1.07
N GLY A 70 -14.92 4.52 -1.65
CA GLY A 70 -14.56 4.89 -3.02
C GLY A 70 -15.61 4.41 -4.03
N ARG A 71 -15.98 3.13 -3.99
CA ARG A 71 -17.04 2.58 -4.86
C ARG A 71 -18.39 3.27 -4.64
N LYS A 72 -18.78 3.51 -3.39
CA LYS A 72 -20.04 4.19 -3.06
C LYS A 72 -20.09 5.64 -3.58
N VAL A 73 -18.95 6.34 -3.62
CA VAL A 73 -18.90 7.69 -4.22
C VAL A 73 -19.15 7.66 -5.72
N LEU A 74 -18.69 6.62 -6.42
CA LEU A 74 -18.92 6.47 -7.86
C LEU A 74 -20.39 6.20 -8.21
N GLU A 75 -21.18 5.69 -7.26
CA GLU A 75 -22.64 5.56 -7.42
C GLU A 75 -23.35 6.92 -7.47
N ASP A 76 -22.72 7.99 -6.96
CA ASP A 76 -23.20 9.36 -7.11
C ASP A 76 -22.92 9.88 -8.52
N THR A 77 -23.81 9.54 -9.44
CA THR A 77 -23.74 9.94 -10.85
C THR A 77 -23.75 11.46 -11.04
N ALA A 78 -24.35 12.23 -10.12
CA ALA A 78 -24.35 13.69 -10.19
C ALA A 78 -22.94 14.24 -9.94
N LEU A 79 -22.23 13.71 -8.92
CA LEU A 79 -20.84 14.08 -8.66
C LEU A 79 -19.93 13.73 -9.85
N VAL A 80 -20.06 12.52 -10.39
CA VAL A 80 -19.24 12.08 -11.55
C VAL A 80 -19.52 12.96 -12.77
N THR A 81 -20.79 13.27 -13.04
CA THR A 81 -21.21 14.13 -14.15
C THR A 81 -20.67 15.55 -13.98
N GLU A 82 -20.72 16.09 -12.77
CA GLU A 82 -20.22 17.44 -12.50
C GLU A 82 -18.70 17.53 -12.66
N ILE A 83 -17.94 16.52 -12.22
CA ILE A 83 -16.48 16.48 -12.36
C ILE A 83 -16.11 16.34 -13.83
N THR A 84 -16.70 15.37 -14.54
CA THR A 84 -16.42 15.13 -15.96
C THR A 84 -16.80 16.33 -16.83
N GLY A 85 -17.91 17.02 -16.50
CA GLY A 85 -18.35 18.23 -17.20
C GLY A 85 -17.41 19.44 -17.06
N THR A 86 -16.42 19.40 -16.15
CA THR A 86 -15.42 20.48 -16.03
C THR A 86 -14.29 20.41 -17.06
N LEU A 87 -14.13 19.26 -17.71
CA LEU A 87 -13.12 19.07 -18.75
C LEU A 87 -13.79 19.24 -20.12
N THR A 88 -13.38 20.27 -20.85
CA THR A 88 -13.79 20.48 -22.24
C THR A 88 -12.57 20.26 -23.13
N ILE A 89 -12.56 19.12 -23.83
CA ILE A 89 -11.54 18.83 -24.85
C ILE A 89 -12.05 19.36 -26.18
N ALA A 90 -11.33 20.33 -26.75
CA ALA A 90 -11.55 20.82 -28.11
C ALA A 90 -11.41 19.68 -29.13
N ASP A 91 -11.94 19.89 -30.33
CA ASP A 91 -11.87 18.86 -31.37
C ASP A 91 -10.43 18.46 -31.70
N PHE A 92 -10.25 17.18 -32.02
CA PHE A 92 -8.95 16.61 -32.34
C PHE A 92 -8.42 17.17 -33.66
N THR A 93 -7.20 17.73 -33.65
CA THR A 93 -6.55 18.26 -34.86
C THR A 93 -5.89 17.15 -35.68
N ASP A 94 -5.74 17.37 -36.99
CA ASP A 94 -5.10 16.41 -37.89
C ASP A 94 -3.63 16.14 -37.50
N ASP A 95 -2.92 17.19 -37.08
CA ASP A 95 -1.54 17.08 -36.61
C ASP A 95 -1.42 16.21 -35.35
N ASN A 96 -2.32 16.39 -34.38
CA ASN A 96 -2.31 15.60 -33.14
C ASN A 96 -2.58 14.12 -33.43
N VAL A 97 -3.53 13.83 -34.34
CA VAL A 97 -3.83 12.45 -34.74
C VAL A 97 -2.64 11.83 -35.49
N THR A 98 -2.07 12.56 -36.45
CA THR A 98 -0.95 12.07 -37.28
C THR A 98 0.29 11.75 -36.45
N ASN A 99 0.67 12.65 -35.53
CA ASN A 99 1.82 12.43 -34.65
C ASN A 99 1.65 11.20 -33.74
N LEU A 100 0.41 10.88 -33.35
CA LEU A 100 0.13 9.75 -32.47
C LEU A 100 -0.01 8.42 -33.21
N ILE A 101 -0.28 8.42 -34.52
CA ILE A 101 -0.30 7.19 -35.35
C ILE A 101 1.03 6.45 -35.23
N ASP A 102 2.14 7.17 -35.33
CA ASP A 102 3.49 6.56 -35.33
C ASP A 102 3.83 5.99 -33.96
N ALA A 103 3.49 6.74 -32.91
CA ALA A 103 3.67 6.29 -31.54
C ALA A 103 2.83 5.03 -31.22
N VAL A 104 1.60 4.91 -31.75
CA VAL A 104 0.82 3.67 -31.60
C VAL A 104 1.41 2.54 -32.45
N ALA A 105 1.84 2.84 -33.68
CA ALA A 105 2.39 1.87 -34.62
C ALA A 105 3.65 1.17 -34.06
N ASP A 106 4.45 1.87 -33.26
CA ASP A 106 5.65 1.33 -32.62
C ASP A 106 5.36 0.40 -31.42
N ASN A 107 4.15 0.45 -30.87
CA ASN A 107 3.74 -0.34 -29.71
C ASN A 107 2.89 -1.58 -30.07
N VAL A 108 2.80 -1.93 -31.36
CA VAL A 108 2.05 -3.08 -31.84
C VAL A 108 2.92 -4.04 -32.64
N THR A 109 2.42 -5.26 -32.88
CA THR A 109 3.11 -6.26 -33.72
C THR A 109 3.34 -5.74 -35.14
N ALA A 110 4.38 -6.22 -35.83
CA ALA A 110 4.69 -5.79 -37.20
C ALA A 110 3.51 -5.94 -38.18
N LYS A 111 2.68 -6.98 -38.02
CA LYS A 111 1.45 -7.19 -38.79
C LYS A 111 0.40 -6.09 -38.56
N ASN A 112 0.27 -5.61 -37.32
CA ASN A 112 -0.67 -4.56 -36.96
C ASN A 112 -0.10 -3.15 -37.22
N LYS A 113 1.23 -3.01 -37.21
CA LYS A 113 1.93 -1.76 -37.51
C LYS A 113 1.51 -1.19 -38.87
N GLN A 114 1.49 -2.02 -39.91
CA GLN A 114 1.08 -1.59 -41.26
C GLN A 114 -0.37 -1.06 -41.28
N LYS A 115 -1.30 -1.77 -40.62
CA LYS A 115 -2.71 -1.36 -40.54
C LYS A 115 -2.88 0.03 -39.90
N ILE A 116 -2.03 0.35 -38.93
CA ILE A 116 -2.02 1.63 -38.23
C ILE A 116 -1.38 2.72 -39.08
N THR A 117 -0.23 2.47 -39.70
CA THR A 117 0.44 3.45 -40.58
C THR A 117 -0.40 3.79 -41.81
N ASP A 118 -1.24 2.86 -42.29
CA ASP A 118 -2.17 3.08 -43.40
C ASP A 118 -3.28 4.09 -43.08
N LEU A 119 -3.43 4.51 -41.81
CA LEU A 119 -4.41 5.51 -41.38
C LEU A 119 -4.00 6.97 -41.67
N ARG A 120 -2.76 7.21 -42.13
CA ARG A 120 -2.23 8.57 -42.40
C ARG A 120 -2.91 9.33 -43.54
N THR A 121 -3.82 8.72 -44.30
CA THR A 121 -4.54 9.42 -45.37
C THR A 121 -5.64 10.31 -44.79
N ASN A 122 -5.89 11.49 -45.38
CA ASN A 122 -6.87 12.47 -44.86
C ASN A 122 -8.27 11.85 -44.61
N SER A 123 -8.73 10.94 -45.48
CA SER A 123 -10.00 10.23 -45.31
C SER A 123 -10.03 9.37 -44.03
N LYS A 124 -8.92 8.71 -43.69
CA LYS A 124 -8.82 7.85 -42.51
C LYS A 124 -8.51 8.63 -41.24
N ILE A 125 -7.80 9.75 -41.33
CA ILE A 125 -7.66 10.71 -40.22
C ILE A 125 -9.04 11.22 -39.80
N GLY A 126 -9.91 11.54 -40.75
CA GLY A 126 -11.32 11.86 -40.50
C GLY A 126 -12.02 10.76 -39.69
N SER A 127 -11.92 9.51 -40.12
CA SER A 127 -12.53 8.37 -39.40
C SER A 127 -11.96 8.17 -37.98
N VAL A 128 -10.66 8.39 -37.78
CA VAL A 128 -10.04 8.32 -36.43
C VAL A 128 -10.62 9.41 -35.54
N LYS A 129 -10.77 10.64 -36.05
CA LYS A 129 -11.39 11.75 -35.29
C LYS A 129 -12.84 11.44 -34.93
N ASP A 130 -13.63 10.89 -35.85
CA ASP A 130 -15.01 10.49 -35.59
C ASP A 130 -15.08 9.44 -34.48
N LYS A 131 -14.20 8.43 -34.52
CA LYS A 131 -14.10 7.42 -33.45
C LYS A 131 -13.63 8.03 -32.13
N ALA A 132 -12.65 8.92 -32.16
CA ALA A 132 -12.16 9.63 -30.98
C ALA A 132 -13.28 10.45 -30.31
N ASN A 133 -14.07 11.18 -31.10
CA ASN A 133 -15.21 11.94 -30.61
C ASN A 133 -16.33 11.04 -30.06
N ALA A 134 -16.57 9.87 -30.66
CA ALA A 134 -17.56 8.92 -30.17
C ALA A 134 -17.19 8.32 -28.80
N ILE A 135 -15.90 7.98 -28.59
CA ILE A 135 -15.44 7.36 -27.32
C ILE A 135 -14.99 8.39 -26.26
N LYS A 136 -14.83 9.66 -26.64
CA LYS A 136 -14.37 10.75 -25.75
C LYS A 136 -15.14 10.82 -24.44
N PRO A 137 -16.50 10.82 -24.42
CA PRO A 137 -17.24 10.89 -23.16
C PRO A 137 -16.96 9.71 -22.22
N GLU A 138 -16.91 8.50 -22.76
CA GLU A 138 -16.65 7.28 -22.00
C GLU A 138 -15.23 7.27 -21.41
N LYS A 139 -14.23 7.67 -22.20
CA LYS A 139 -12.83 7.72 -21.75
C LYS A 139 -12.61 8.80 -20.68
N ILE A 140 -13.21 9.98 -20.83
CA ILE A 140 -13.15 11.02 -19.80
C ILE A 140 -13.79 10.51 -18.50
N LYS A 141 -14.95 9.86 -18.61
CA LYS A 141 -15.65 9.28 -17.45
C LYS A 141 -14.81 8.23 -16.74
N ALA A 142 -14.23 7.27 -17.46
CA ALA A 142 -13.39 6.23 -16.87
C ALA A 142 -12.17 6.78 -16.13
N VAL A 143 -11.50 7.80 -16.71
CA VAL A 143 -10.36 8.46 -16.04
C VAL A 143 -10.83 9.24 -14.80
N ALA A 144 -11.95 9.96 -14.88
CA ALA A 144 -12.51 10.68 -13.75
C ALA A 144 -12.90 9.72 -12.62
N GLU A 145 -13.54 8.59 -12.91
CA GLU A 145 -13.90 7.56 -11.94
C GLU A 145 -12.66 6.99 -11.23
N GLY A 146 -11.58 6.74 -11.97
CA GLY A 146 -10.29 6.33 -11.39
C GLY A 146 -9.74 7.37 -10.42
N ILE A 147 -9.66 8.64 -10.85
CA ILE A 147 -9.17 9.75 -10.03
C ILE A 147 -10.03 9.92 -8.76
N ILE A 148 -11.36 9.90 -8.89
CA ILE A 148 -12.29 10.04 -7.76
C ILE A 148 -12.09 8.90 -6.77
N LYS A 149 -11.96 7.67 -7.26
CA LYS A 149 -11.75 6.49 -6.42
C LYS A 149 -10.44 6.64 -5.63
N ASP A 150 -9.33 6.92 -6.31
CA ASP A 150 -8.00 7.00 -5.70
C ASP A 150 -7.93 8.12 -4.65
N LEU A 151 -8.48 9.29 -4.98
CA LEU A 151 -8.55 10.41 -4.03
C LEU A 151 -9.43 10.10 -2.83
N THR A 152 -10.55 9.39 -3.03
CA THR A 152 -11.42 8.98 -1.93
C THR A 152 -10.70 7.98 -1.02
N VAL A 153 -10.06 6.96 -1.59
CA VAL A 153 -9.31 5.96 -0.83
C VAL A 153 -8.23 6.63 0.02
N LYS A 154 -7.42 7.48 -0.61
CA LYS A 154 -6.34 8.21 0.06
C LYS A 154 -6.86 9.13 1.17
N ALA A 155 -7.96 9.84 0.93
CA ALA A 155 -8.56 10.74 1.91
C ALA A 155 -9.07 9.99 3.15
N VAL A 156 -9.71 8.83 2.94
CA VAL A 156 -10.19 7.97 4.04
C VAL A 156 -9.03 7.35 4.80
N GLN A 157 -8.00 6.86 4.09
CA GLN A 157 -6.78 6.32 4.73
C GLN A 157 -6.10 7.37 5.62
N ASN A 158 -5.84 8.57 5.10
CA ASN A 158 -5.22 9.66 5.86
C ASN A 158 -5.97 10.01 7.16
N GLU A 159 -7.30 9.89 7.15
CA GLU A 159 -8.14 10.24 8.30
C GLU A 159 -8.22 9.11 9.34
N LEU A 160 -8.13 7.85 8.91
CA LEU A 160 -8.44 6.69 9.74
C LEU A 160 -7.24 5.81 10.10
N GLU A 161 -6.16 5.81 9.31
CA GLU A 161 -5.04 4.87 9.45
C GLU A 161 -4.42 4.91 10.85
N GLU A 162 -3.99 6.08 11.32
CA GLU A 162 -3.37 6.23 12.65
C GLU A 162 -4.36 5.99 13.80
N LYS A 163 -5.65 6.33 13.60
CA LYS A 163 -6.70 6.11 14.61
C LYS A 163 -6.98 4.62 14.79
N CYS A 164 -7.09 3.89 13.68
CA CYS A 164 -7.28 2.44 13.68
C CYS A 164 -6.05 1.73 14.26
N LYS A 165 -4.83 2.12 13.84
CA LYS A 165 -3.58 1.58 14.40
C LYS A 165 -3.49 1.79 15.90
N SER A 166 -3.85 2.99 16.38
CA SER A 166 -3.82 3.32 17.81
C SER A 166 -4.84 2.49 18.61
N ALA A 167 -6.07 2.37 18.12
CA ALA A 167 -7.11 1.56 18.75
C ALA A 167 -6.73 0.06 18.79
N ALA A 168 -6.24 -0.47 17.67
CA ALA A 168 -5.79 -1.85 17.56
C ALA A 168 -4.63 -2.15 18.53
N LYS A 169 -3.62 -1.27 18.59
CA LYS A 169 -2.50 -1.39 19.55
C LYS A 169 -2.97 -1.33 21.00
N PHE A 170 -3.93 -0.45 21.31
CA PHE A 170 -4.45 -0.30 22.66
C PHE A 170 -5.15 -1.56 23.15
N VAL A 171 -6.08 -2.11 22.36
CA VAL A 171 -6.87 -3.30 22.74
C VAL A 171 -6.00 -4.56 22.79
N THR A 172 -4.99 -4.67 21.93
CA THR A 172 -4.13 -5.87 21.87
C THR A 172 -2.93 -5.82 22.82
N LYS A 173 -2.67 -4.69 23.50
CA LYS A 173 -1.49 -4.47 24.33
C LYS A 173 -1.22 -5.60 25.34
N ASP A 174 -2.25 -5.98 26.09
CA ASP A 174 -2.10 -7.00 27.14
C ASP A 174 -1.98 -8.41 26.55
N ALA A 175 -2.66 -8.70 25.43
CA ALA A 175 -2.51 -9.96 24.71
C ALA A 175 -1.09 -10.13 24.17
N VAL A 176 -0.55 -9.10 23.50
CA VAL A 176 0.83 -9.07 22.99
C VAL A 176 1.83 -9.26 24.14
N LYS A 177 1.67 -8.52 25.25
CA LYS A 177 2.53 -8.65 26.42
C LYS A 177 2.51 -10.07 27.00
N ASN A 178 1.32 -10.66 27.15
CA ASN A 178 1.16 -12.01 27.66
C ASN A 178 1.85 -13.05 26.78
N VAL A 179 1.74 -12.93 25.45
CA VAL A 179 2.40 -13.83 24.50
C VAL A 179 3.94 -13.69 24.57
N VAL A 180 4.44 -12.46 24.65
CA VAL A 180 5.89 -12.20 24.81
C VAL A 180 6.45 -12.76 26.12
N GLU A 181 5.63 -12.82 27.18
CA GLU A 181 6.02 -13.32 28.50
C GLU A 181 5.92 -14.84 28.64
N LYS A 182 4.85 -15.45 28.09
CA LYS A 182 4.51 -16.88 28.30
C LYS A 182 5.05 -17.81 27.22
N GLY A 183 5.50 -17.29 26.08
CA GLY A 183 5.86 -18.08 24.92
C GLY A 183 4.74 -18.07 23.88
N PHE A 184 5.12 -18.32 22.64
CA PHE A 184 4.33 -17.99 21.47
C PHE A 184 3.98 -19.23 20.65
N ASP A 185 2.69 -19.41 20.37
CA ASP A 185 2.19 -20.34 19.37
C ASP A 185 1.81 -19.56 18.10
N ASP A 186 2.60 -19.72 17.05
CA ASP A 186 2.63 -18.84 15.87
C ASP A 186 1.29 -18.76 15.12
N ARG A 187 0.41 -19.76 15.23
CA ARG A 187 -0.89 -19.75 14.54
C ARG A 187 -2.02 -19.17 15.39
N ASP A 188 -2.23 -19.68 16.59
CA ASP A 188 -3.39 -19.29 17.41
C ASP A 188 -3.22 -17.88 17.98
N ASP A 189 -2.00 -17.49 18.37
CA ASP A 189 -1.72 -16.15 18.87
C ASP A 189 -1.85 -15.11 17.75
N LYS A 190 -1.44 -15.44 16.51
CA LYS A 190 -1.66 -14.58 15.34
C LYS A 190 -3.14 -14.33 15.12
N ILE A 191 -3.92 -15.41 15.01
CA ILE A 191 -5.35 -15.33 14.70
C ILE A 191 -6.08 -14.51 15.76
N ASN A 192 -5.79 -14.73 17.04
CA ASN A 192 -6.45 -14.02 18.14
C ASN A 192 -6.07 -12.53 18.19
N ILE A 193 -4.77 -12.20 18.10
CA ILE A 193 -4.30 -10.81 18.12
C ILE A 193 -4.82 -10.04 16.89
N SER A 194 -4.74 -10.62 15.70
CA SER A 194 -5.26 -10.01 14.48
C SER A 194 -6.79 -9.84 14.54
N LYS A 195 -7.53 -10.81 15.09
CA LYS A 195 -9.00 -10.70 15.22
C LYS A 195 -9.41 -9.55 16.14
N GLU A 196 -8.77 -9.40 17.29
CA GLU A 196 -9.06 -8.29 18.22
C GLU A 196 -8.61 -6.93 17.65
N ALA A 197 -7.47 -6.89 16.96
CA ALA A 197 -7.02 -5.71 16.21
C ALA A 197 -8.05 -5.29 15.15
N LYS A 198 -8.54 -6.23 14.33
CA LYS A 198 -9.58 -5.97 13.32
C LYS A 198 -10.85 -5.43 13.93
N LYS A 199 -11.36 -6.04 15.00
CA LYS A 199 -12.57 -5.56 15.69
C LYS A 199 -12.42 -4.13 16.19
N ALA A 200 -11.26 -3.78 16.74
CA ALA A 200 -10.99 -2.43 17.21
C ALA A 200 -10.95 -1.42 16.05
N ALA A 201 -10.27 -1.76 14.96
CA ALA A 201 -10.23 -0.94 13.75
C ALA A 201 -11.65 -0.76 13.14
N ILE A 202 -12.45 -1.83 13.06
CA ILE A 202 -13.82 -1.78 12.55
C ILE A 202 -14.66 -0.77 13.33
N LYS A 203 -14.61 -0.78 14.67
CA LYS A 203 -15.32 0.20 15.49
C LYS A 203 -14.95 1.64 15.16
N VAL A 204 -13.67 1.92 14.96
CA VAL A 204 -13.20 3.26 14.56
C VAL A 204 -13.77 3.65 13.18
N THR A 205 -13.80 2.71 12.23
CA THR A 205 -14.41 2.95 10.91
C THR A 205 -15.93 3.11 10.96
N GLU A 206 -16.63 2.46 11.91
CA GLU A 206 -18.07 2.61 12.12
C GLU A 206 -18.42 3.98 12.71
N GLU A 207 -17.55 4.54 13.56
CA GLU A 207 -17.66 5.90 14.09
C GLU A 207 -17.34 6.99 13.06
N PHE A 208 -16.82 6.60 11.89
CA PHE A 208 -16.62 7.51 10.77
C PHE A 208 -17.96 7.83 10.09
N ASN A 209 -18.64 8.83 10.67
CA ASN A 209 -19.97 9.24 10.27
C ASN A 209 -20.04 9.91 8.89
N ASP A 210 -21.27 10.00 8.36
CA ASP A 210 -21.52 10.56 7.03
C ASP A 210 -21.27 12.08 6.94
N GLU A 211 -21.29 12.80 8.06
CA GLU A 211 -20.99 14.24 8.12
C GLU A 211 -19.50 14.52 7.84
N LYS A 212 -18.59 13.79 8.52
CA LYS A 212 -17.15 13.84 8.24
C LYS A 212 -16.87 13.48 6.78
N PHE A 213 -17.56 12.46 6.27
CA PHE A 213 -17.41 12.06 4.89
C PHE A 213 -17.93 13.12 3.89
N THR A 214 -18.99 13.85 4.23
CA THR A 214 -19.53 14.93 3.39
C THR A 214 -18.52 16.06 3.20
N THR A 215 -17.79 16.43 4.26
CA THR A 215 -16.73 17.44 4.19
C THR A 215 -15.57 16.96 3.30
N LEU A 216 -15.15 15.71 3.46
CA LEU A 216 -14.12 15.11 2.60
C LEU A 216 -14.56 15.04 1.14
N LYS A 217 -15.83 14.71 0.88
CA LYS A 217 -16.41 14.67 -0.46
C LYS A 217 -16.32 16.02 -1.18
N GLY A 218 -16.50 17.13 -0.45
CA GLY A 218 -16.30 18.48 -0.99
C GLY A 218 -14.86 18.73 -1.47
N THR A 219 -13.88 18.28 -0.68
CA THR A 219 -12.45 18.40 -1.02
C THR A 219 -12.07 17.47 -2.18
N ILE A 220 -12.47 16.19 -2.11
CA ILE A 220 -12.27 15.19 -3.18
C ILE A 220 -12.79 15.70 -4.51
N LYS A 221 -13.96 16.34 -4.50
CA LYS A 221 -14.55 16.92 -5.71
C LYS A 221 -13.69 18.04 -6.30
N ALA A 222 -13.14 18.93 -5.49
CA ALA A 222 -12.25 19.99 -5.96
C ALA A 222 -10.94 19.43 -6.52
N ASP A 223 -10.30 18.52 -5.78
CA ASP A 223 -9.05 17.88 -6.16
C ASP A 223 -9.20 17.00 -7.41
N ALA A 224 -10.34 16.32 -7.56
CA ALA A 224 -10.65 15.52 -8.74
C ALA A 224 -10.83 16.39 -9.99
N LYS A 225 -11.51 17.55 -9.88
CA LYS A 225 -11.62 18.51 -10.98
C LYS A 225 -10.25 19.03 -11.41
N GLU A 226 -9.40 19.38 -10.46
CA GLU A 226 -8.05 19.85 -10.77
C GLU A 226 -7.19 18.74 -11.38
N SER A 227 -7.22 17.54 -10.80
CA SER A 227 -6.46 16.38 -11.30
C SER A 227 -6.89 15.96 -12.69
N LEU A 228 -8.19 16.02 -12.99
CA LEU A 228 -8.73 15.74 -14.31
C LEU A 228 -8.23 16.75 -15.35
N LYS A 229 -8.22 18.05 -15.01
CA LYS A 229 -7.66 19.11 -15.88
C LYS A 229 -6.16 18.95 -16.09
N ARG A 230 -5.39 18.67 -15.04
CA ARG A 230 -3.94 18.40 -15.15
C ARG A 230 -3.65 17.18 -16.04
N SER A 231 -4.59 16.25 -16.13
CA SER A 231 -4.48 15.04 -16.94
C SER A 231 -4.97 15.20 -18.38
N GLU A 232 -5.46 16.38 -18.79
CA GLU A 232 -6.09 16.61 -20.10
C GLU A 232 -5.28 16.07 -21.27
N ASN A 233 -3.99 16.42 -21.36
CA ASN A 233 -3.11 15.96 -22.44
C ASN A 233 -2.94 14.43 -22.44
N SER A 234 -2.91 13.80 -21.28
CA SER A 234 -2.85 12.33 -21.16
C SER A 234 -4.15 11.69 -21.65
N ILE A 235 -5.29 12.26 -21.26
CA ILE A 235 -6.62 11.82 -21.68
C ILE A 235 -6.78 11.92 -23.21
N ILE A 236 -6.35 13.04 -23.80
CA ILE A 236 -6.35 13.24 -25.27
C ILE A 236 -5.56 12.13 -25.95
N LYS A 237 -4.35 11.81 -25.48
CA LYS A 237 -3.53 10.72 -26.02
C LYS A 237 -4.24 9.37 -25.92
N VAL A 238 -4.80 9.05 -24.76
CA VAL A 238 -5.54 7.78 -24.54
C VAL A 238 -6.75 7.66 -25.48
N ILE A 239 -7.49 8.75 -25.68
CA ILE A 239 -8.63 8.78 -26.60
C ILE A 239 -8.16 8.54 -28.03
N ILE A 240 -7.16 9.29 -28.51
CA ILE A 240 -6.66 9.16 -29.89
C ILE A 240 -6.05 7.76 -30.10
N TYR A 241 -5.28 7.24 -29.15
CA TYR A 241 -4.72 5.89 -29.21
C TYR A 241 -5.80 4.81 -29.35
N SER A 242 -6.85 4.91 -28.53
CA SER A 242 -7.98 3.99 -28.59
C SER A 242 -8.69 4.08 -29.95
N ALA A 243 -8.91 5.30 -30.46
CA ALA A 243 -9.55 5.53 -31.75
C ALA A 243 -8.73 5.00 -32.93
N ILE A 244 -7.40 5.13 -32.89
CA ILE A 244 -6.46 4.57 -33.88
C ILE A 244 -6.58 3.04 -33.91
N LYS A 245 -6.49 2.39 -32.74
CA LYS A 245 -6.61 0.92 -32.63
C LYS A 245 -7.95 0.41 -33.16
N ILE A 246 -9.05 1.07 -32.78
CA ILE A 246 -10.41 0.73 -33.23
C ILE A 246 -10.54 0.90 -34.75
N THR A 247 -10.09 2.03 -35.30
CA THR A 247 -10.17 2.30 -36.74
C THR A 247 -9.33 1.33 -37.56
N ALA A 248 -8.14 0.94 -37.06
CA ALA A 248 -7.27 -0.04 -37.70
C ALA A 248 -7.75 -1.50 -37.56
N GLY A 249 -8.78 -1.78 -36.75
CA GLY A 249 -9.22 -3.14 -36.44
C GLY A 249 -8.13 -3.94 -35.73
N VAL A 250 -7.42 -3.29 -34.81
CA VAL A 250 -6.37 -3.89 -33.96
C VAL A 250 -6.92 -3.98 -32.54
N SER A 251 -7.22 -5.18 -32.07
CA SER A 251 -7.47 -5.42 -30.64
C SER A 251 -6.15 -5.47 -29.88
N GLU A 252 -6.23 -5.28 -28.57
CA GLU A 252 -5.13 -5.65 -27.65
C GLU A 252 -4.78 -7.13 -27.74
#